data_AF-A0A8I1IJC4-F1
#
_entry.id   AF-A0A8I1IJC4-F1
#
_cell.length_a   1.000
_cell.length_b   1.000
_cell.length_c   1.000
_cell.angle_alpha   90.00
_cell.angle_beta   90.00
_cell.angle_gamma   90.00
#
_symmetry.space_group_name_H-M   'P 1'
#
loop_
_entity.id
_entity.type
_entity.pdbx_description
1 polymer ?
#
loop_
_entity_poly.entity_id
_entity_poly.type
_entity_poly.pdbx_seq_one_letter_code
_entity_poly.pdbx_strand_id
1 'polypeptide(L)'
;MIGFIGSVFSPWYAWSGRRDPANHCCINVATYGPGGRFTMTDRGRAALRLSRDEFRVGPSRMVWRNGQLIIEVDEIGAPPLVSRVRGTITVTPEALTEVEMLLAPDGGHVWRPFGPVSTVDVDLEAKGWQWRGHGYFDANFGTRALEADFSYWTWGRFPVRSGATCFYDATARSGAHVAQAIHFDHQGGAEVIAPPPVAPMSRSLWAVRRETRGDAGTRARQVLGMLDAPFYCRSAVETVIDGEPTLGVHEALDLDRFRSPLLKPMLAVRVPRRAGWRFPAGA
;
A
#
# COMPACT_ATOMS: atom_id res chain seq x y z
N MET A 1 -0.14 -6.09 -0.06
CA MET A 1 0.42 -6.38 1.28
C MET A 1 1.48 -5.34 1.56
N ILE A 2 1.70 -4.97 2.83
CA ILE A 2 2.62 -3.90 3.21
C ILE A 2 3.40 -4.31 4.46
N GLY A 3 4.72 -4.11 4.44
CA GLY A 3 5.57 -4.19 5.62
C GLY A 3 5.77 -2.80 6.22
N PHE A 4 5.60 -2.67 7.53
CA PHE A 4 5.70 -1.39 8.22
C PHE A 4 6.76 -1.41 9.32
N ILE A 5 7.59 -0.37 9.34
CA ILE A 5 8.31 0.11 10.52
C ILE A 5 7.67 1.46 10.88
N GLY A 6 7.01 1.57 12.02
CA GLY A 6 6.21 2.74 12.36
C GLY A 6 4.95 2.85 11.51
N SER A 7 4.04 1.87 11.63
CA SER A 7 2.83 1.84 10.80
C SER A 7 2.01 3.13 10.92
N VAL A 8 1.88 3.87 9.82
CA VAL A 8 1.15 5.15 9.79
C VAL A 8 -0.31 5.01 10.22
N PHE A 9 -0.90 3.84 9.98
CA PHE A 9 -2.29 3.48 10.34
C PHE A 9 -2.43 2.85 11.73
N SER A 10 -1.34 2.62 12.47
CA SER A 10 -1.43 2.08 13.83
C SER A 10 -1.95 3.14 14.81
N PRO A 11 -3.08 2.90 15.50
CA PRO A 11 -3.55 3.78 16.55
C PRO A 11 -2.60 3.77 17.76
N TRP A 12 -1.94 2.64 18.03
CA TRP A 12 -0.96 2.51 19.10
C TRP A 12 0.26 3.40 18.86
N TYR A 13 0.74 3.45 17.62
CA TYR A 13 1.84 4.33 17.26
C TYR A 13 1.45 5.80 17.39
N ALA A 14 0.24 6.16 16.93
CA ALA A 14 -0.31 7.50 17.09
C ALA A 14 -0.41 7.90 18.58
N TRP A 15 -1.00 7.06 19.43
CA TRP A 15 -1.15 7.32 20.86
C TRP A 15 0.18 7.35 21.63
N SER A 16 1.22 6.66 21.14
CA SER A 16 2.58 6.76 21.69
C SER A 16 3.29 8.08 21.36
N GLY A 17 2.67 8.95 20.54
CA GLY A 17 3.27 10.21 20.08
C GLY A 17 4.24 10.04 18.91
N ARG A 18 4.20 8.89 18.22
CA ARG A 18 4.99 8.58 17.02
C ARG A 18 6.52 8.65 17.17
N ARG A 19 7.07 8.44 18.37
CA ARG A 19 8.51 8.63 18.64
C ARG A 19 9.40 7.42 18.37
N ASP A 20 8.85 6.21 18.47
CA ASP A 20 9.61 4.97 18.30
C ASP A 20 8.96 4.06 17.23
N PRO A 21 9.25 4.26 15.94
CA PRO A 21 8.62 3.49 14.86
C PRO A 21 8.95 1.99 14.95
N ALA A 22 10.15 1.63 15.41
CA ALA A 22 10.55 0.24 15.57
C ALA A 22 9.70 -0.51 16.62
N ASN A 23 9.06 0.21 17.54
CA ASN A 23 8.13 -0.38 18.51
C ASN A 23 6.70 -0.61 17.96
N HIS A 24 6.46 -0.25 16.69
CA HIS A 24 5.16 -0.29 16.02
C HIS A 24 5.30 -0.85 14.60
N CYS A 25 5.73 -2.11 14.51
CA CYS A 25 5.96 -2.81 13.25
C CYS A 25 4.82 -3.78 12.94
N CYS A 26 4.47 -3.96 11.66
CA CYS A 26 3.51 -4.99 11.27
C CYS A 26 3.74 -5.46 9.82
N ILE A 27 3.23 -6.67 9.52
CA ILE A 27 2.99 -7.13 8.15
C ILE A 27 1.48 -7.10 7.95
N ASN A 28 1.03 -6.26 7.02
CA ASN A 28 -0.37 -6.17 6.62
C ASN A 28 -0.62 -7.02 5.38
N VAL A 29 -1.45 -8.06 5.53
CA VAL A 29 -1.95 -8.86 4.41
C VAL A 29 -3.45 -8.63 4.29
N ALA A 30 -3.89 -8.20 3.11
CA ALA A 30 -5.28 -8.07 2.78
C ALA A 30 -5.57 -8.86 1.50
N THR A 31 -6.50 -9.81 1.57
CA THR A 31 -7.04 -10.52 0.42
C THR A 31 -8.48 -10.09 0.19
N TYR A 32 -8.90 -10.00 -1.07
CA TYR A 32 -10.17 -9.42 -1.48
C TYR A 32 -11.01 -10.45 -2.25
N GLY A 33 -12.34 -10.31 -2.17
CA GLY A 33 -13.29 -11.29 -2.71
C GLY A 33 -13.89 -12.21 -1.64
N PRO A 34 -14.69 -13.21 -2.04
CA PRO A 34 -15.31 -14.16 -1.11
C PRO A 34 -14.27 -14.82 -0.20
N GLY A 35 -14.49 -14.71 1.11
CA GLY A 35 -13.54 -15.25 2.09
C GLY A 35 -12.22 -14.49 2.18
N GLY A 36 -12.17 -13.21 1.82
CA GLY A 36 -11.01 -12.35 2.06
C GLY A 36 -10.62 -12.26 3.54
N ARG A 37 -9.37 -11.86 3.81
CA ARG A 37 -8.82 -11.62 5.15
C ARG A 37 -8.13 -10.28 5.21
N PHE A 38 -8.03 -9.76 6.43
CA PHE A 38 -7.25 -8.58 6.74
C PHE A 38 -6.42 -8.89 8.00
N THR A 39 -5.11 -8.76 7.91
CA THR A 39 -4.18 -8.93 9.03
C THR A 39 -3.46 -7.61 9.28
N MET A 40 -3.28 -7.21 10.53
CA MET A 40 -2.50 -6.02 10.86
C MET A 40 -2.16 -6.01 12.36
N THR A 41 -1.41 -6.99 12.84
CA THR A 41 -0.99 -6.99 14.26
C THR A 41 0.18 -6.03 14.44
N ASP A 42 -0.03 -4.96 15.22
CA ASP A 42 1.02 -4.03 15.63
C ASP A 42 1.92 -4.71 16.68
N ARG A 43 3.21 -4.89 16.36
CA ARG A 43 4.19 -5.63 17.18
C ARG A 43 5.29 -4.73 17.72
N GLY A 44 5.77 -5.06 18.92
CA GLY A 44 6.78 -4.29 19.63
C GLY A 44 8.18 -4.51 19.07
N ARG A 45 9.14 -3.69 19.52
CA ARG A 45 10.53 -3.70 19.03
C ARG A 45 11.15 -5.09 19.04
N ALA A 46 10.84 -5.89 20.05
CA ALA A 46 11.36 -7.25 20.19
C ALA A 46 11.05 -8.16 18.99
N ALA A 47 9.99 -7.85 18.23
CA ALA A 47 9.56 -8.60 17.05
C ALA A 47 10.28 -8.20 15.76
N LEU A 48 10.99 -7.07 15.73
CA LEU A 48 11.66 -6.59 14.53
C LEU A 48 13.06 -7.20 14.40
N ARG A 49 13.38 -7.75 13.23
CA ARG A 49 14.73 -8.12 12.82
C ARG A 49 14.97 -7.59 11.40
N LEU A 50 16.15 -7.02 11.20
CA LEU A 50 16.57 -6.42 9.93
C LEU A 50 17.94 -6.98 9.58
N SER A 51 18.13 -7.26 8.29
CA SER A 51 19.44 -7.41 7.68
C SER A 51 19.44 -6.68 6.34
N ARG A 52 20.53 -6.80 5.57
CA ARG A 52 20.59 -6.26 4.21
C ARG A 52 19.45 -6.77 3.33
N ASP A 53 19.16 -8.08 3.43
CA ASP A 53 18.27 -8.79 2.51
C ASP A 53 17.00 -9.32 3.19
N GLU A 54 16.80 -9.05 4.49
CA GLU A 54 15.64 -9.53 5.26
C GLU A 54 14.99 -8.42 6.08
N PHE A 55 13.67 -8.31 5.94
CA PHE A 55 12.78 -7.58 6.84
C PHE A 55 11.85 -8.58 7.55
N ARG A 56 12.00 -8.77 8.87
CA ARG A 56 11.19 -9.70 9.66
C ARG A 56 10.46 -9.00 10.79
N VAL A 57 9.17 -9.32 10.90
CA VAL A 57 8.29 -8.81 11.97
C VAL A 57 7.51 -9.97 12.56
N GLY A 58 7.95 -10.39 13.75
CA GLY A 58 7.40 -11.56 14.43
C GLY A 58 7.61 -12.83 13.59
N PRO A 59 6.54 -13.57 13.26
CA PRO A 59 6.67 -14.85 12.58
C PRO A 59 6.78 -14.71 11.04
N SER A 60 6.48 -13.52 10.50
CA SER A 60 6.46 -13.24 9.07
C SER A 60 7.73 -12.51 8.64
N ARG A 61 8.18 -12.73 7.40
CA ARG A 61 9.37 -12.07 6.84
C ARG A 61 9.26 -11.80 5.35
N MET A 62 10.01 -10.81 4.90
CA MET A 62 10.26 -10.49 3.50
C MET A 62 11.76 -10.66 3.26
N VAL A 63 12.13 -11.48 2.28
CA VAL A 63 13.53 -11.77 1.93
C VAL A 63 13.74 -11.45 0.47
N TRP A 64 14.74 -10.62 0.18
CA TRP A 64 15.20 -10.42 -1.19
C TRP A 64 16.23 -11.51 -1.53
N ARG A 65 15.96 -12.30 -2.57
CA ARG A 65 16.85 -13.39 -2.99
C ARG A 65 16.73 -13.64 -4.48
N ASN A 66 17.85 -13.74 -5.18
CA ASN A 66 17.92 -14.09 -6.59
C ASN A 66 17.02 -13.22 -7.50
N GLY A 67 16.95 -11.92 -7.24
CA GLY A 67 16.11 -10.99 -8.01
C GLY A 67 14.61 -11.05 -7.69
N GLN A 68 14.22 -11.75 -6.62
CA GLN A 68 12.83 -11.88 -6.20
C GLN A 68 12.64 -11.41 -4.75
N LEU A 69 11.46 -10.88 -4.45
CA LEU A 69 11.01 -10.64 -3.09
C LEU A 69 10.14 -11.80 -2.64
N ILE A 70 10.66 -12.63 -1.74
CA ILE A 70 9.96 -13.79 -1.17
C ILE A 70 9.39 -13.39 0.17
N ILE A 71 8.08 -13.50 0.32
CA ILE A 71 7.36 -13.02 1.49
C ILE A 71 6.65 -14.19 2.15
N GLU A 72 7.20 -14.61 3.28
CA GLU A 72 6.62 -15.67 4.11
C GLU A 72 5.67 -15.04 5.13
N VAL A 73 4.40 -15.44 5.04
CA VAL A 73 3.33 -14.92 5.87
C VAL A 73 3.00 -15.96 6.95
N ASP A 74 2.93 -15.51 8.21
CA ASP A 74 2.25 -16.22 9.30
C ASP A 74 1.53 -15.22 10.20
N GLU A 75 0.42 -14.69 9.70
CA GLU A 75 -0.34 -13.66 10.36
C GLU A 75 -1.69 -14.16 10.89
N ILE A 76 -2.30 -13.38 11.78
CA ILE A 76 -3.65 -13.62 12.29
C ILE A 76 -4.57 -12.51 11.77
N GLY A 77 -5.72 -12.92 11.24
CA GLY A 77 -6.80 -12.05 10.78
C GLY A 77 -7.39 -11.22 11.91
N ALA A 78 -7.71 -9.96 11.63
CA ALA A 78 -8.42 -9.08 12.55
C ALA A 78 -9.93 -9.35 12.51
N PRO A 79 -10.69 -8.89 13.53
CA PRO A 79 -12.15 -8.94 13.53
C PRO A 79 -12.76 -8.34 12.24
N PRO A 80 -13.87 -8.92 11.73
CA PRO A 80 -14.71 -9.93 12.38
C PRO A 80 -14.27 -11.39 12.15
N LEU A 81 -13.25 -11.64 11.33
CA LEU A 81 -12.89 -13.00 10.89
C LEU A 81 -11.48 -13.38 11.33
N VAL A 82 -11.35 -13.76 12.60
CA VAL A 82 -10.08 -14.15 13.22
C VAL A 82 -9.72 -15.57 12.78
N SER A 83 -8.68 -15.68 11.96
CA SER A 83 -8.14 -16.95 11.46
C SER A 83 -6.70 -16.76 11.01
N ARG A 84 -5.96 -17.86 10.82
CA ARG A 84 -4.58 -17.76 10.32
C ARG A 84 -4.57 -17.40 8.83
N VAL A 85 -3.52 -16.69 8.44
CA VAL A 85 -3.16 -16.42 7.06
C VAL A 85 -1.69 -16.80 6.94
N ARG A 86 -1.42 -17.92 6.29
CA ARG A 86 -0.07 -18.45 6.12
C ARG A 86 0.25 -18.79 4.68
N GLY A 87 1.54 -18.83 4.36
CA GLY A 87 2.06 -19.28 3.07
C GLY A 87 3.06 -18.28 2.52
N THR A 88 3.26 -18.31 1.19
CA THR A 88 4.29 -17.54 0.52
C THR A 88 3.70 -16.67 -0.58
N ILE A 89 4.18 -15.43 -0.67
CA ILE A 89 3.94 -14.53 -1.79
C ILE A 89 5.30 -14.22 -2.40
N THR A 90 5.49 -14.51 -3.68
CA THR A 90 6.72 -14.22 -4.42
C THR A 90 6.46 -13.12 -5.42
N VAL A 91 7.22 -12.03 -5.33
CA VAL A 91 7.19 -10.93 -6.31
C VAL A 91 8.44 -11.02 -7.16
N THR A 92 8.26 -11.08 -8.48
CA THR A 92 9.34 -11.10 -9.46
C THR A 92 9.22 -9.86 -10.35
N PRO A 93 10.01 -8.81 -10.09
CA PRO A 93 10.07 -7.65 -10.98
C PRO A 93 10.62 -8.03 -12.35
N GLU A 94 10.08 -7.43 -13.41
CA GLU A 94 10.68 -7.54 -14.76
C GLU A 94 11.98 -6.73 -14.83
N ALA A 95 11.96 -5.56 -14.20
CA ALA A 95 13.12 -4.70 -13.99
C ALA A 95 13.00 -3.95 -12.67
N LEU A 96 14.14 -3.47 -12.16
CA LEU A 96 14.20 -2.59 -11.01
C LEU A 96 14.46 -1.16 -11.44
N THR A 97 13.77 -0.21 -10.81
CA THR A 97 13.99 1.22 -11.05
C THR A 97 14.88 1.83 -9.98
N GLU A 98 15.55 2.93 -10.33
CA GLU A 98 16.31 3.78 -9.40
C GLU A 98 15.55 5.07 -9.03
N VAL A 99 14.26 5.14 -9.37
CA VAL A 99 13.46 6.36 -9.19
C VAL A 99 13.09 6.57 -7.73
N GLU A 100 13.32 7.79 -7.25
CA GLU A 100 12.77 8.29 -6.00
C GLU A 100 12.04 9.61 -6.26
N MET A 101 10.83 9.73 -5.71
CA MET A 101 9.97 10.89 -5.89
C MET A 101 9.67 11.54 -4.56
N LEU A 102 9.92 12.84 -4.47
CA LEU A 102 9.53 13.63 -3.32
C LEU A 102 8.03 13.92 -3.40
N LEU A 103 7.26 13.48 -2.42
CA LEU A 103 5.84 13.82 -2.29
C LEU A 103 5.64 15.15 -1.56
N ALA A 104 6.65 15.61 -0.83
CA ALA A 104 6.71 16.93 -0.21
C ALA A 104 8.03 17.64 -0.60
N PRO A 105 8.02 18.96 -0.85
CA PRO A 105 9.21 19.68 -1.34
C PRO A 105 10.45 19.59 -0.42
N ASP A 106 10.24 19.38 0.87
CA ASP A 106 11.31 19.29 1.87
C ASP A 106 11.86 17.87 2.08
N GLY A 107 11.42 16.90 1.26
CA GLY A 107 11.81 15.50 1.36
C GLY A 107 11.25 14.77 2.58
N GLY A 108 10.28 15.35 3.30
CA GLY A 108 9.65 14.71 4.45
C GLY A 108 8.83 13.46 4.10
N HIS A 109 8.50 13.27 2.82
CA HIS A 109 7.77 12.12 2.27
C HIS A 109 8.36 11.74 0.92
N VAL A 110 8.75 10.48 0.77
CA VAL A 110 9.40 9.93 -0.43
C VAL A 110 8.69 8.66 -0.85
N TRP A 111 8.42 8.54 -2.14
CA TRP A 111 7.89 7.34 -2.77
C TRP A 111 8.94 6.73 -3.69
N ARG A 112 9.15 5.42 -3.59
CA ARG A 112 10.15 4.66 -4.34
C ARG A 112 9.53 3.39 -4.96
N PRO A 113 9.20 3.41 -6.26
CA PRO A 113 8.61 2.26 -6.95
C PRO A 113 9.70 1.31 -7.50
N PHE A 114 10.15 0.37 -6.68
CA PHE A 114 11.22 -0.59 -7.05
C PHE A 114 10.90 -1.43 -8.29
N GLY A 115 9.73 -2.07 -8.33
CA GLY A 115 9.32 -2.96 -9.42
C GLY A 115 7.90 -2.62 -9.90
N PRO A 116 7.72 -1.55 -10.69
CA PRO A 116 6.42 -1.08 -11.18
C PRO A 116 5.69 -2.10 -12.03
N VAL A 117 6.47 -2.91 -12.75
CA VAL A 117 6.04 -4.07 -13.54
C VAL A 117 6.64 -5.31 -12.89
N SER A 118 5.78 -6.10 -12.26
CA SER A 118 6.18 -7.38 -11.64
C SER A 118 5.15 -8.45 -11.95
N THR A 119 5.56 -9.71 -11.80
CA THR A 119 4.64 -10.83 -11.59
C THR A 119 4.56 -11.14 -10.11
N VAL A 120 3.37 -11.53 -9.64
CA VAL A 120 3.18 -12.08 -8.30
C VAL A 120 2.68 -13.52 -8.40
N ASP A 121 3.31 -14.42 -7.66
CA ASP A 121 2.85 -15.79 -7.41
C ASP A 121 2.43 -15.86 -5.94
N VAL A 122 1.16 -16.17 -5.69
CA VAL A 122 0.57 -16.28 -4.36
C VAL A 122 0.27 -17.75 -4.08
N ASP A 123 0.82 -18.27 -3.00
CA ASP A 123 0.57 -19.62 -2.49
C ASP A 123 0.30 -19.56 -0.98
N LEU A 124 -0.94 -19.21 -0.62
CA LEU A 124 -1.39 -19.16 0.77
C LEU A 124 -2.17 -20.42 1.16
N GLU A 125 -2.32 -20.72 2.45
CA GLU A 125 -2.79 -22.02 2.94
C GLU A 125 -4.26 -22.36 2.60
N ALA A 126 -5.12 -21.38 2.36
CA ALA A 126 -6.55 -21.62 2.13
C ALA A 126 -6.84 -21.98 0.66
N LYS A 127 -7.80 -22.88 0.45
CA LYS A 127 -8.23 -23.28 -0.89
C LYS A 127 -8.69 -22.07 -1.70
N GLY A 128 -8.13 -21.90 -2.90
CA GLY A 128 -8.48 -20.81 -3.82
C GLY A 128 -7.68 -19.53 -3.56
N TRP A 129 -6.70 -19.54 -2.66
CA TRP A 129 -5.74 -18.45 -2.49
C TRP A 129 -4.43 -18.68 -3.24
N GLN A 130 -4.37 -19.71 -4.09
CA GLN A 130 -3.25 -20.00 -4.98
C GLN A 130 -3.53 -19.39 -6.35
N TRP A 131 -2.75 -18.39 -6.76
CA TRP A 131 -2.92 -17.73 -8.05
C TRP A 131 -1.66 -16.98 -8.47
N ARG A 132 -1.58 -16.67 -9.76
CA ARG A 132 -0.52 -15.86 -10.37
C ARG A 132 -1.13 -14.69 -11.13
N GLY A 133 -0.49 -13.53 -11.10
CA GLY A 133 -0.96 -12.35 -11.82
C GLY A 133 0.04 -11.19 -11.83
N HIS A 134 -0.44 -10.00 -12.20
CA HIS A 134 0.36 -8.79 -12.18
C HIS A 134 0.64 -8.34 -10.73
N GLY A 135 1.88 -7.92 -10.50
CA GLY A 135 2.38 -7.43 -9.23
C GLY A 135 2.99 -6.04 -9.35
N TYR A 136 3.28 -5.46 -8.19
CA TYR A 136 3.89 -4.15 -8.02
C TYR A 136 4.65 -4.15 -6.70
N PHE A 137 5.85 -3.57 -6.69
CA PHE A 137 6.69 -3.48 -5.50
C PHE A 137 7.23 -2.06 -5.31
N ASP A 138 6.95 -1.46 -4.16
CA ASP A 138 7.43 -0.13 -3.79
C ASP A 138 7.71 -0.01 -2.29
N ALA A 139 8.30 1.14 -1.93
CA ALA A 139 8.34 1.62 -0.57
C ALA A 139 7.95 3.09 -0.49
N ASN A 140 7.46 3.47 0.69
CA ASN A 140 7.24 4.85 1.06
C ASN A 140 8.05 5.12 2.33
N PHE A 141 8.77 6.24 2.36
CA PHE A 141 9.54 6.70 3.50
C PHE A 141 9.08 8.09 3.91
N GLY A 142 9.10 8.39 5.21
CA GLY A 142 8.83 9.73 5.68
C GLY A 142 9.26 9.95 7.12
N THR A 143 9.53 11.21 7.44
CA THR A 143 9.97 11.64 8.78
C THR A 143 8.84 12.26 9.61
N ARG A 144 7.67 12.48 8.99
CA ARG A 144 6.48 13.08 9.62
C ARG A 144 5.23 12.28 9.33
N ALA A 145 4.20 12.52 10.13
CA ALA A 145 2.89 11.89 9.93
C ALA A 145 2.23 12.45 8.66
N LEU A 146 1.60 11.59 7.86
CA LEU A 146 0.91 12.00 6.63
C LEU A 146 -0.13 13.10 6.90
N GLU A 147 -0.92 12.93 7.97
CA GLU A 147 -1.96 13.87 8.36
C GLU A 147 -1.43 15.21 8.89
N ALA A 148 -0.13 15.37 9.08
CA ALA A 148 0.49 16.66 9.42
C ALA A 148 0.72 17.52 8.18
N ASP A 149 0.99 16.91 7.01
CA ASP A 149 1.43 17.63 5.82
C ASP A 149 0.41 17.61 4.68
N PHE A 150 -0.44 16.58 4.60
CA PHE A 150 -1.43 16.44 3.55
C PHE A 150 -2.87 16.41 4.11
N SER A 151 -3.81 16.95 3.34
CA SER A 151 -5.27 16.87 3.62
C SER A 151 -5.91 15.73 2.83
N TYR A 152 -5.39 15.40 1.65
CA TYR A 152 -5.94 14.38 0.78
C TYR A 152 -4.87 13.87 -0.20
N TRP A 153 -4.95 12.59 -0.57
CA TRP A 153 -4.25 12.10 -1.75
C TRP A 153 -5.05 11.05 -2.51
N THR A 154 -4.65 10.82 -3.75
CA THR A 154 -4.93 9.59 -4.50
C THR A 154 -3.64 9.02 -5.06
N TRP A 155 -3.62 7.70 -5.18
CA TRP A 155 -2.56 6.96 -5.83
C TRP A 155 -3.17 5.95 -6.77
N GLY A 156 -2.54 5.71 -7.91
CA GLY A 156 -2.94 4.62 -8.77
C GLY A 156 -1.79 4.08 -9.60
N ARG A 157 -1.86 2.79 -9.91
CA ARG A 157 -0.94 2.10 -10.82
C ARG A 157 -1.76 1.31 -11.82
N PHE A 158 -1.53 1.60 -13.09
CA PHE A 158 -2.28 1.07 -14.22
C PHE A 158 -1.31 0.33 -15.15
N PRO A 159 -1.46 -1.00 -15.34
CA PRO A 159 -0.71 -1.70 -16.37
C PRO A 159 -1.13 -1.20 -17.74
N VAL A 160 -0.17 -0.95 -18.62
CA VAL A 160 -0.41 -0.64 -20.03
C VAL A 160 0.50 -1.53 -20.87
N ARG A 161 0.26 -1.61 -22.18
CA ARG A 161 1.03 -2.50 -23.06
C ARG A 161 2.54 -2.24 -23.04
N SER A 162 2.96 -1.00 -22.80
CA SER A 162 4.38 -0.62 -22.70
C SER A 162 4.98 -0.74 -21.30
N GLY A 163 4.19 -1.11 -20.28
CA GLY A 163 4.66 -1.34 -18.92
C GLY A 163 3.61 -0.97 -17.87
N ALA A 164 3.85 0.12 -17.13
CA ALA A 164 2.89 0.64 -16.16
C ALA A 164 2.95 2.16 -16.03
N THR A 165 1.78 2.78 -15.88
CA THR A 165 1.67 4.21 -15.59
C THR A 165 1.15 4.40 -14.18
N CYS A 166 1.85 5.21 -13.40
CA CYS A 166 1.52 5.52 -12.01
C CYS A 166 1.14 7.00 -11.86
N PHE A 167 0.15 7.24 -11.01
CA PHE A 167 -0.31 8.59 -10.67
C PHE A 167 -0.27 8.77 -9.15
N TYR A 168 0.26 9.90 -8.71
CA TYR A 168 0.27 10.33 -7.32
C TYR A 168 -0.21 11.77 -7.26
N ASP A 169 -1.44 11.97 -6.78
CA ASP A 169 -2.03 13.30 -6.61
C ASP A 169 -2.20 13.58 -5.12
N ALA A 170 -1.54 14.61 -4.60
CA ALA A 170 -1.58 14.96 -3.20
C ALA A 170 -1.91 16.45 -3.01
N THR A 171 -2.84 16.73 -2.10
CA THR A 171 -3.13 18.08 -1.62
C THR A 171 -2.44 18.28 -0.28
N ALA A 172 -1.44 19.15 -0.27
CA ALA A 172 -0.81 19.60 0.96
C ALA A 172 -1.79 20.43 1.80
N ARG A 173 -1.60 20.45 3.12
CA ARG A 173 -2.42 21.27 4.03
C ARG A 173 -2.27 22.77 3.77
N SER A 174 -1.17 23.20 3.17
CA SER A 174 -0.99 24.57 2.70
C SER A 174 -1.90 24.94 1.51
N GLY A 175 -2.58 23.96 0.91
CA GLY A 175 -3.37 24.09 -0.31
C GLY A 175 -2.58 23.80 -1.59
N ALA A 176 -1.25 23.61 -1.49
CA ALA A 176 -0.44 23.23 -2.65
C ALA A 176 -0.85 21.85 -3.18
N HIS A 177 -0.86 21.69 -4.50
CA HIS A 177 -1.18 20.44 -5.16
C HIS A 177 0.06 19.86 -5.83
N VAL A 178 0.35 18.59 -5.55
CA VAL A 178 1.39 17.81 -6.19
C VAL A 178 0.70 16.78 -7.09
N ALA A 179 1.01 16.79 -8.38
CA ALA A 179 0.53 15.80 -9.35
C ALA A 179 1.75 15.16 -10.01
N GLN A 180 2.02 13.90 -9.70
CA GLN A 180 3.09 13.14 -10.32
C GLN A 180 2.49 12.06 -11.21
N ALA A 181 2.91 12.05 -12.47
CA ALA A 181 2.57 11.03 -13.44
C ALA A 181 3.85 10.49 -14.04
N ILE A 182 4.07 9.18 -13.91
CA ILE A 182 5.27 8.52 -14.41
C ILE A 182 4.88 7.26 -15.17
N HIS A 183 5.44 7.12 -16.36
CA HIS A 183 5.44 5.90 -17.13
C HIS A 183 6.70 5.09 -16.83
N PHE A 184 6.53 3.79 -16.57
CA PHE A 184 7.61 2.83 -16.40
C PHE A 184 7.53 1.80 -17.51
N ASP A 185 8.63 1.61 -18.23
CA ASP A 185 8.73 0.56 -19.24
C ASP A 185 9.11 -0.80 -18.62
N HIS A 186 9.05 -1.84 -19.44
CA HIS A 186 9.41 -3.21 -19.04
C HIS A 186 10.91 -3.42 -18.71
N GLN A 187 11.78 -2.48 -19.09
CA GLN A 187 13.23 -2.52 -18.85
C GLN A 187 13.65 -1.68 -17.63
N GLY A 188 12.70 -1.07 -16.93
CA GLY A 188 12.95 -0.25 -15.74
C GLY A 188 13.23 1.22 -16.05
N GLY A 189 13.11 1.61 -17.32
CA GLY A 189 13.09 3.01 -17.73
C GLY A 189 11.89 3.73 -17.11
N ALA A 190 12.10 4.98 -16.72
CA ALA A 190 11.08 5.80 -16.09
C ALA A 190 11.04 7.19 -16.73
N GLU A 191 9.86 7.58 -17.17
CA GLU A 191 9.62 8.86 -17.83
C GLU A 191 8.51 9.62 -17.09
N VAL A 192 8.83 10.85 -16.67
CA VAL A 192 7.80 11.76 -16.17
C VAL A 192 6.96 12.21 -17.36
N ILE A 193 5.66 11.95 -17.29
CA ILE A 193 4.72 12.30 -18.34
C ILE A 193 3.84 13.47 -17.89
N ALA A 194 3.23 14.15 -18.85
CA ALA A 194 2.15 15.07 -18.54
C ALA A 194 0.97 14.26 -17.95
N PRO A 195 0.47 14.60 -16.75
CA PRO A 195 -0.65 13.87 -16.16
C PRO A 195 -1.89 14.02 -17.05
N PRO A 196 -2.59 12.92 -17.39
CA PRO A 196 -3.88 13.00 -18.05
C PRO A 196 -4.87 13.83 -17.22
N PRO A 197 -5.97 14.31 -17.83
CA PRO A 197 -7.05 14.96 -17.10
C PRO A 197 -7.58 14.13 -15.93
N VAL A 198 -8.17 14.81 -14.95
CA VAL A 198 -8.85 14.13 -13.84
C VAL A 198 -10.12 13.46 -14.37
N ALA A 199 -10.22 12.14 -14.17
CA ALA A 199 -11.39 11.35 -14.47
C ALA A 199 -12.27 11.22 -13.19
N PRO A 200 -13.55 11.65 -13.25
CA PRO A 200 -14.42 11.62 -12.08
C PRO A 200 -14.83 10.19 -11.72
N MET A 201 -15.02 9.94 -10.42
CA MET A 201 -15.49 8.67 -9.89
C MET A 201 -16.59 8.89 -8.85
N SER A 202 -17.51 7.93 -8.73
CA SER A 202 -18.48 7.91 -7.62
C SER A 202 -17.74 7.85 -6.28
N ARG A 203 -18.32 8.38 -5.20
CA ARG A 203 -17.74 8.26 -3.84
C ARG A 203 -17.76 6.79 -3.36
N SER A 204 -16.94 6.45 -2.37
CA SER A 204 -16.96 5.12 -1.74
C SER A 204 -18.23 4.90 -0.88
N LEU A 205 -18.43 3.71 -0.32
CA LEU A 205 -19.58 3.44 0.57
C LEU A 205 -19.50 4.28 1.86
N TRP A 206 -18.30 4.64 2.29
CA TRP A 206 -18.04 5.60 3.38
C TRP A 206 -18.04 7.07 2.92
N ALA A 207 -18.52 7.34 1.72
CA ALA A 207 -18.56 8.66 1.10
C ALA A 207 -17.18 9.35 1.01
N VAL A 208 -16.09 8.57 0.96
CA VAL A 208 -14.74 9.11 0.65
C VAL A 208 -14.76 9.65 -0.76
N ARG A 209 -14.23 10.87 -0.96
CA ARG A 209 -14.06 11.47 -2.30
C ARG A 209 -13.09 10.62 -3.09
N ARG A 210 -13.34 10.43 -4.38
CA ARG A 210 -12.48 9.65 -5.27
C ARG A 210 -12.38 10.33 -6.62
N GLU A 211 -11.18 10.30 -7.16
CA GLU A 211 -10.86 10.76 -8.50
C GLU A 211 -9.58 10.04 -8.96
N THR A 212 -9.43 9.87 -10.25
CA THR A 212 -8.21 9.27 -10.83
C THR A 212 -7.83 10.04 -12.09
N ARG A 213 -6.87 9.53 -12.86
CA ARG A 213 -6.46 10.09 -14.15
C ARG A 213 -6.96 9.22 -15.30
N GLY A 214 -7.23 9.86 -16.42
CA GLY A 214 -7.56 9.18 -17.67
C GLY A 214 -7.76 10.17 -18.80
N ASP A 215 -7.86 9.65 -20.02
CA ASP A 215 -8.03 10.45 -21.23
C ASP A 215 -9.27 11.35 -21.15
N ALA A 216 -9.24 12.45 -21.89
CA ALA A 216 -10.34 13.42 -21.91
C ALA A 216 -11.68 12.74 -22.25
N GLY A 217 -12.69 12.98 -21.41
CA GLY A 217 -14.03 12.37 -21.55
C GLY A 217 -14.19 11.00 -20.88
N THR A 218 -13.11 10.41 -20.36
CA THR A 218 -13.16 9.13 -19.64
C THR A 218 -13.94 9.25 -18.34
N ARG A 219 -14.83 8.29 -18.09
CA ARG A 219 -15.46 8.07 -16.78
C ARG A 219 -14.89 6.81 -16.15
N ALA A 220 -13.97 7.00 -15.21
CA ALA A 220 -13.34 5.91 -14.51
C ALA A 220 -14.38 5.12 -13.69
N ARG A 221 -14.28 3.79 -13.73
CA ARG A 221 -15.27 2.87 -13.15
C ARG A 221 -14.61 1.91 -12.19
N GLN A 222 -15.15 1.80 -10.98
CA GLN A 222 -14.76 0.73 -10.07
C GLN A 222 -15.26 -0.61 -10.60
N VAL A 223 -14.34 -1.56 -10.80
CA VAL A 223 -14.65 -2.94 -11.19
C VAL A 223 -14.69 -3.88 -9.99
N LEU A 224 -13.79 -3.67 -9.01
CA LEU A 224 -13.73 -4.47 -7.79
C LEU A 224 -13.46 -3.58 -6.58
N GLY A 225 -14.35 -3.63 -5.59
CA GLY A 225 -14.09 -3.04 -4.28
C GLY A 225 -13.12 -3.93 -3.50
N MET A 226 -12.03 -3.34 -2.99
CA MET A 226 -11.01 -4.08 -2.24
C MET A 226 -11.10 -3.75 -0.74
N LEU A 227 -10.72 -2.52 -0.36
CA LEU A 227 -10.83 -2.03 1.01
C LEU A 227 -11.67 -0.77 1.02
N ASP A 228 -12.60 -0.64 1.95
CA ASP A 228 -13.37 0.59 2.15
C ASP A 228 -13.51 0.90 3.64
N ALA A 229 -13.11 2.10 4.01
CA ALA A 229 -13.04 2.59 5.38
C ALA A 229 -13.41 4.08 5.43
N PRO A 230 -13.72 4.65 6.61
CA PRO A 230 -14.18 6.04 6.75
C PRO A 230 -13.28 7.11 6.11
N PHE A 231 -11.99 6.83 5.98
CA PHE A 231 -10.95 7.76 5.51
C PHE A 231 -10.09 7.20 4.36
N TYR A 232 -10.25 5.92 3.99
CA TYR A 232 -9.40 5.27 3.00
C TYR A 232 -10.21 4.27 2.19
N CYS A 233 -9.97 4.23 0.89
CA CYS A 233 -10.47 3.16 0.05
C CYS A 233 -9.42 2.72 -0.96
N ARG A 234 -9.48 1.44 -1.32
CA ARG A 234 -8.74 0.81 -2.41
C ARG A 234 -9.71 0.06 -3.31
N SER A 235 -9.52 0.16 -4.62
CA SER A 235 -10.33 -0.57 -5.62
C SER A 235 -9.53 -0.89 -6.88
N ALA A 236 -9.98 -1.92 -7.62
CA ALA A 236 -9.61 -2.04 -9.03
C ALA A 236 -10.49 -1.08 -9.84
N VAL A 237 -9.85 -0.25 -10.67
CA VAL A 237 -10.49 0.81 -11.45
C VAL A 237 -10.13 0.66 -12.91
N GLU A 238 -11.16 0.69 -13.75
CA GLU A 238 -11.06 0.75 -15.20
C GLU A 238 -11.02 2.22 -15.64
N THR A 239 -10.06 2.56 -16.48
CA THR A 239 -9.88 3.89 -17.10
C THR A 239 -9.23 3.73 -18.48
N VAL A 240 -8.99 4.84 -19.18
CA VAL A 240 -8.29 4.87 -20.46
C VAL A 240 -7.07 5.77 -20.32
N ILE A 241 -5.91 5.30 -20.77
CA ILE A 241 -4.64 6.06 -20.76
C ILE A 241 -4.04 5.94 -22.16
N ASP A 242 -3.83 7.08 -22.82
CA ASP A 242 -3.23 7.16 -24.16
C ASP A 242 -3.97 6.28 -25.21
N GLY A 243 -5.30 6.26 -25.13
CA GLY A 243 -6.18 5.46 -25.97
C GLY A 243 -6.29 3.98 -25.56
N GLU A 244 -5.55 3.54 -24.55
CA GLU A 244 -5.55 2.15 -24.06
C GLU A 244 -6.49 1.97 -22.85
N PRO A 245 -7.53 1.12 -22.95
CA PRO A 245 -8.30 0.70 -21.78
C PRO A 245 -7.44 -0.11 -20.82
N THR A 246 -7.46 0.25 -19.54
CA THR A 246 -6.64 -0.39 -18.52
C THR A 246 -7.41 -0.61 -17.22
N LEU A 247 -7.08 -1.70 -16.52
CA LEU A 247 -7.57 -2.04 -15.19
C LEU A 247 -6.41 -1.97 -14.20
N GLY A 248 -6.41 -0.92 -13.37
CA GLY A 248 -5.36 -0.67 -12.38
C GLY A 248 -5.85 -0.70 -10.94
N VAL A 249 -4.90 -0.62 -10.01
CA VAL A 249 -5.20 -0.39 -8.59
C VAL A 249 -5.28 1.11 -8.36
N HIS A 250 -6.29 1.54 -7.60
CA HIS A 250 -6.50 2.93 -7.21
C HIS A 250 -6.77 3.01 -5.71
N GLU A 251 -6.21 4.04 -5.09
CA GLU A 251 -6.34 4.37 -3.68
C GLU A 251 -6.75 5.84 -3.51
N ALA A 252 -7.59 6.10 -2.52
CA ALA A 252 -7.88 7.46 -2.05
C ALA A 252 -7.77 7.50 -0.52
N LEU A 253 -7.14 8.56 -0.01
CA LEU A 253 -6.91 8.76 1.41
C LEU A 253 -7.33 10.19 1.80
N ASP A 254 -8.30 10.28 2.68
CA ASP A 254 -8.79 11.52 3.27
C ASP A 254 -8.11 11.72 4.63
N LEU A 255 -7.10 12.58 4.65
CA LEU A 255 -6.27 12.81 5.83
C LEU A 255 -6.88 13.79 6.82
N ASP A 256 -7.87 14.59 6.40
CA ASP A 256 -8.71 15.37 7.30
C ASP A 256 -9.58 14.46 8.15
N ARG A 257 -10.21 13.46 7.52
CA ARG A 257 -10.91 12.41 8.26
C ARG A 257 -9.93 11.61 9.11
N PHE A 258 -8.81 11.13 8.57
CA PHE A 258 -7.85 10.30 9.29
C PHE A 258 -7.25 10.96 10.55
N ARG A 259 -7.11 12.29 10.54
CA ARG A 259 -6.66 13.10 11.69
C ARG A 259 -7.67 13.11 12.84
N SER A 260 -8.94 12.81 12.58
CA SER A 260 -9.98 12.82 13.61
C SER A 260 -9.62 11.87 14.77
N PRO A 261 -9.67 12.34 16.03
CA PRO A 261 -9.37 11.51 17.19
C PRO A 261 -10.37 10.35 17.35
N LEU A 262 -11.57 10.48 16.78
CA LEU A 262 -12.62 9.46 16.85
C LEU A 262 -12.30 8.20 16.04
N LEU A 263 -11.41 8.28 15.04
CA LEU A 263 -11.05 7.13 14.21
C LEU A 263 -10.05 6.19 14.88
N LYS A 264 -9.17 6.69 15.75
CA LYS A 264 -8.11 5.86 16.35
C LYS A 264 -8.68 4.71 17.20
N PRO A 265 -9.72 4.91 18.04
CA PRO A 265 -10.39 3.80 18.72
C PRO A 265 -11.00 2.76 17.77
N MET A 266 -11.62 3.18 16.66
CA MET A 266 -12.17 2.24 15.66
C MET A 266 -11.06 1.41 15.00
N LEU A 267 -9.92 2.04 14.70
CA LEU A 267 -8.76 1.35 14.15
C LEU A 267 -8.17 0.33 15.12
N ALA A 268 -8.22 0.59 16.44
CA ALA A 268 -7.65 -0.29 17.44
C ALA A 268 -8.34 -1.67 17.49
N VAL A 269 -9.63 -1.72 17.11
CA VAL A 269 -10.38 -2.98 16.95
C VAL A 269 -9.88 -3.78 15.75
N ARG A 270 -9.38 -3.12 14.71
CA ARG A 270 -8.86 -3.75 13.47
C ARG A 270 -7.36 -4.00 13.51
N VAL A 271 -6.64 -3.32 14.38
CA VAL A 271 -5.18 -3.36 14.51
C VAL A 271 -4.84 -3.75 15.96
N PRO A 272 -4.87 -5.05 16.30
CA PRO A 272 -4.53 -5.49 17.65
C PRO A 272 -3.06 -5.23 17.98
N ARG A 273 -2.76 -4.99 19.27
CA ARG A 273 -1.40 -4.74 19.76
C ARG A 273 -0.80 -5.99 20.41
N ARG A 274 0.43 -6.32 20.03
CA ARG A 274 1.28 -7.33 20.67
C ARG A 274 2.66 -6.74 20.99
N ALA A 275 2.77 -6.07 22.14
CA ALA A 275 4.00 -5.40 22.56
C ALA A 275 5.14 -6.39 22.88
N GLY A 276 4.82 -7.51 23.51
CA GLY A 276 5.79 -8.57 23.83
C GLY A 276 5.94 -9.57 22.70
N TRP A 277 7.19 -9.83 22.29
CA TRP A 277 7.52 -10.90 21.35
C TRP A 277 8.77 -11.66 21.83
N ARG A 278 8.74 -12.98 21.69
CA ARG A 278 9.89 -13.86 21.88
C ARG A 278 9.96 -14.74 20.65
N PHE A 279 11.12 -14.73 19.99
CA PHE A 279 11.39 -15.67 18.92
C PHE A 279 11.56 -17.07 19.50
N PRO A 280 11.08 -18.11 18.80
CA PRO A 280 11.44 -19.49 19.13
C PRO A 280 12.96 -19.64 19.18
N ALA A 281 13.48 -20.52 20.04
CA ALA A 281 14.90 -20.80 20.07
C ALA A 281 15.36 -21.36 18.70
N GLY A 282 16.37 -20.73 18.10
CA GLY A 282 16.92 -21.11 16.79
C GLY A 282 16.21 -20.51 15.57
N ALA A 283 15.31 -19.53 15.75
CA ALA A 283 14.63 -18.79 14.67
C ALA A 283 15.31 -17.47 14.29
#